data_AF-A0A972HWM6-F1
#
_entry.id   AF-A0A972HWM6-F1
#
_cell.length_a   1.000
_cell.length_b   1.000
_cell.length_c   1.000
_cell.angle_alpha   90.00
_cell.angle_beta   90.00
_cell.angle_gamma   90.00
#
_symmetry.space_group_name_H-M   'P 1'
#
loop_
_entity.id
_entity.type
_entity.pdbx_description
1 polymer ?
#
loop_
_entity_poly.entity_id
_entity_poly.type
_entity_poly.pdbx_seq_one_letter_code
_entity_poly.pdbx_strand_id
1 'polypeptide(L)'
;MYLILLVIGYVDMKEKRIPNELSLLLLFLLLLKRPQGLIKGLGVFLILNLLYYLVYLLSSKEVMGYGDVKLFSVLATGLEKNLLAFIMLSFILAGLVALTFFIRGERKRDLALAPFIIMSFLYFK
;
A
#
# COMPACT_ATOMS: atom_id res chain seq x y z
N MET A 1 -16.53 -0.72 0.80
CA MET A 1 -15.14 -0.50 1.26
C MET A 1 -14.46 -1.84 1.57
N TYR A 2 -14.88 -2.62 2.57
CA TYR A 2 -14.24 -3.90 2.90
C TYR A 2 -14.16 -4.89 1.72
N LEU A 3 -15.25 -5.06 0.97
CA LEU A 3 -15.26 -5.90 -0.24
C LEU A 3 -14.24 -5.43 -1.29
N ILE A 4 -14.09 -4.11 -1.48
CA ILE A 4 -13.13 -3.53 -2.42
C ILE A 4 -11.69 -3.84 -1.97
N LEU A 5 -11.41 -3.72 -0.67
CA LEU A 5 -10.10 -4.08 -0.12
C LEU A 5 -9.80 -5.57 -0.32
N LEU A 6 -10.77 -6.45 -0.07
CA LEU A 6 -10.61 -7.88 -0.32
C LEU A 6 -10.33 -8.18 -1.81
N VAL A 7 -11.04 -7.53 -2.73
CA VAL A 7 -10.80 -7.69 -4.17
C VAL A 7 -9.42 -7.17 -4.56
N ILE A 8 -8.99 -6.01 -4.06
CA ILE A 8 -7.64 -5.47 -4.30
C ILE A 8 -6.58 -6.46 -3.82
N GLY A 9 -6.70 -6.97 -2.59
CA GLY A 9 -5.76 -7.94 -2.04
C GLY A 9 -5.72 -9.24 -2.85
N TYR A 10 -6.87 -9.76 -3.27
CA TYR A 10 -6.95 -10.96 -4.10
C TYR A 10 -6.30 -10.76 -5.49
N VAL A 11 -6.59 -9.63 -6.16
CA VAL A 11 -6.01 -9.31 -7.47
C VAL A 11 -4.50 -9.09 -7.35
N ASP A 12 -4.02 -8.43 -6.30
CA ASP A 12 -2.58 -8.24 -6.07
C ASP A 12 -1.86 -9.58 -5.86
N MET A 13 -2.44 -10.51 -5.09
CA MET A 13 -1.87 -11.84 -4.89
C MET A 13 -1.81 -12.68 -6.18
N LYS A 14 -2.80 -12.52 -7.08
CA LYS A 14 -2.90 -13.31 -8.31
C LYS A 14 -2.13 -12.71 -9.48
N GLU A 15 -2.21 -11.39 -9.63
CA GLU A 15 -1.80 -10.67 -10.84
C GLU A 15 -0.73 -9.60 -10.55
N LYS A 16 -0.35 -9.39 -9.29
CA LYS A 16 0.64 -8.38 -8.84
C LYS A 16 0.34 -6.97 -9.37
N ARG A 17 -0.94 -6.65 -9.48
CA ARG A 17 -1.43 -5.34 -9.92
C ARG A 17 -2.59 -4.90 -9.05
N ILE A 18 -2.71 -3.59 -8.89
CA ILE A 18 -3.85 -2.96 -8.24
C ILE A 18 -4.67 -2.24 -9.32
N PRO A 19 -5.93 -2.64 -9.56
CA PRO A 19 -6.78 -1.99 -10.56
C PRO A 19 -7.04 -0.53 -10.23
N ASN A 20 -6.79 0.37 -11.18
CA ASN A 20 -6.92 1.82 -10.96
C ASN A 20 -8.37 2.21 -10.62
N GLU A 21 -9.34 1.53 -11.22
CA GLU A 21 -10.77 1.75 -10.99
C GLU A 21 -11.15 1.48 -9.53
N LEU A 22 -10.57 0.43 -8.93
CA LEU A 22 -10.79 0.09 -7.53
C LEU A 22 -10.11 1.11 -6.60
N SER A 23 -8.90 1.56 -6.93
CA SER A 23 -8.22 2.63 -6.18
C SER A 23 -9.00 3.94 -6.20
N LEU A 24 -9.52 4.34 -7.37
CA LEU A 24 -10.33 5.55 -7.53
C LEU A 24 -11.66 5.45 -6.77
N LEU A 25 -12.35 4.31 -6.88
CA LEU A 25 -13.59 4.07 -6.13
C LEU A 25 -13.33 4.12 -4.63
N LEU A 26 -12.22 3.55 -4.17
CA LEU A 26 -11.84 3.58 -2.76
C LEU A 26 -11.54 4.99 -2.27
N LEU A 27 -10.80 5.79 -3.05
CA LEU A 27 -10.54 7.20 -2.76
C LEU A 27 -11.84 7.99 -2.64
N PHE A 28 -12.75 7.83 -3.60
CA PHE A 28 -14.04 8.50 -3.60
C PHE A 28 -14.85 8.17 -2.33
N LEU A 29 -14.93 6.89 -1.97
CA LEU A 29 -15.64 6.45 -0.76
C LEU A 29 -15.00 6.97 0.54
N LEU A 30 -13.68 7.09 0.59
CA LEU A 30 -12.98 7.62 1.76
C LEU A 30 -13.16 9.14 1.89
N LEU A 31 -13.12 9.87 0.77
CA LEU A 31 -13.34 11.33 0.76
C LEU A 31 -14.79 11.70 1.06
N LEU A 32 -15.78 10.88 0.64
CA LEU A 32 -17.18 11.05 1.05
C LEU A 32 -17.34 10.98 2.57
N LYS A 33 -16.56 10.10 3.24
CA LYS A 33 -16.59 9.97 4.70
C LYS A 33 -15.75 11.03 5.40
N ARG A 34 -14.63 11.44 4.79
CA ARG A 34 -13.65 12.33 5.41
C ARG A 34 -12.97 13.23 4.35
N PRO A 35 -13.62 14.31 3.92
CA PRO A 35 -13.08 15.18 2.87
C PRO A 35 -11.77 15.85 3.28
N GLN A 36 -11.61 16.17 4.58
CA GLN A 36 -10.38 16.73 5.15
C GLN A 36 -9.17 15.78 5.03
N GLY A 37 -9.40 14.48 4.81
CA GLY A 37 -8.35 13.48 4.58
C GLY A 37 -7.60 13.66 3.27
N LEU A 38 -8.11 14.47 2.33
CA LEU A 38 -7.49 14.70 1.02
C LEU A 38 -6.06 15.24 1.15
N ILE A 39 -5.84 16.23 2.00
CA ILE A 39 -4.52 16.85 2.20
C ILE A 39 -3.50 15.81 2.69
N LYS A 40 -3.94 14.95 3.62
CA LYS A 40 -3.11 13.86 4.15
C LYS A 40 -2.76 12.86 3.05
N GLY A 41 -3.74 12.43 2.25
CA GLY A 41 -3.49 11.51 1.14
C GLY A 41 -2.55 12.09 0.07
N LEU A 42 -2.72 13.37 -0.27
CA LEU A 42 -1.83 14.09 -1.19
C LEU A 42 -0.42 14.22 -0.64
N GLY A 43 -0.26 14.55 0.64
CA GLY A 43 1.05 14.60 1.29
C GLY A 43 1.77 13.25 1.24
N VAL A 44 1.06 12.16 1.55
CA VAL A 44 1.59 10.80 1.44
C VAL A 44 1.94 10.45 0.00
N PHE A 45 1.10 10.81 -0.97
CA PHE A 45 1.38 10.61 -2.39
C PHE A 45 2.66 11.32 -2.80
N LEU A 46 2.80 12.61 -2.51
CA LEU A 46 3.98 13.38 -2.90
C LEU A 46 5.26 12.81 -2.27
N ILE A 47 5.24 12.51 -0.97
CA ILE A 47 6.42 11.99 -0.26
C ILE A 47 6.80 10.60 -0.78
N LEU A 48 5.86 9.66 -0.86
CA LEU A 48 6.16 8.30 -1.30
C LEU A 48 6.51 8.27 -2.79
N ASN A 49 5.90 9.10 -3.61
CA ASN A 49 6.22 9.21 -5.03
C ASN A 49 7.63 9.79 -5.25
N LEU A 50 8.01 10.82 -4.47
CA LEU A 50 9.37 11.34 -4.48
C LEU A 50 10.40 10.27 -4.07
N LEU A 51 10.13 9.54 -2.99
CA LEU A 51 10.99 8.45 -2.54
C LEU A 51 11.08 7.32 -3.57
N TYR A 52 9.94 6.94 -4.17
CA TYR A 52 9.87 5.95 -5.23
C TYR A 52 10.80 6.31 -6.40
N TYR A 53 10.67 7.52 -6.94
CA TYR A 53 11.51 7.94 -8.06
C TYR A 53 12.97 8.13 -7.66
N LEU A 54 13.27 8.62 -6.46
CA LEU A 54 14.64 8.77 -5.99
C LEU A 54 15.34 7.41 -5.90
N VAL A 55 14.65 6.41 -5.34
CA VAL A 55 15.16 5.03 -5.27
C VAL A 55 15.28 4.42 -6.67
N TYR A 56 14.30 4.64 -7.54
CA TYR A 56 14.35 4.18 -8.92
C TYR A 56 15.55 4.76 -9.69
N LEU A 57 15.83 6.06 -9.54
CA LEU A 57 16.97 6.73 -10.17
C LEU A 57 18.31 6.21 -9.66
N LEU A 58 18.43 5.90 -8.36
CA LEU A 58 19.67 5.41 -7.77
C LEU A 58 19.94 3.93 -8.05
N SER A 59 18.89 3.11 -8.12
CA SER A 59 19.02 1.66 -8.24
C SER A 59 18.74 1.13 -9.64
N SER A 60 18.17 1.95 -10.53
CA SER A 60 17.62 1.59 -11.83
C SER A 60 16.66 0.40 -11.77
N LYS A 61 16.03 0.19 -10.60
CA LYS A 61 15.15 -0.93 -10.31
C LYS A 61 13.92 -0.44 -9.56
N GLU A 62 12.79 -1.03 -9.88
CA GLU A 62 11.57 -0.85 -9.10
C GLU A 62 11.69 -1.67 -7.81
N VAL A 63 11.76 -0.98 -6.68
CA VAL A 63 11.86 -1.62 -5.35
C VAL A 63 10.48 -2.00 -4.80
N MET A 64 9.43 -1.33 -5.27
CA MET A 64 8.05 -1.49 -4.84
C MET A 64 7.12 -1.19 -6.01
N GLY A 65 5.95 -1.82 -6.09
CA GLY A 65 5.00 -1.54 -7.17
C GLY A 65 4.44 -0.11 -7.05
N TYR A 66 4.36 0.63 -8.17
CA TYR A 66 3.73 1.96 -8.15
C TYR A 66 2.25 1.92 -7.72
N GLY A 67 1.59 0.77 -7.92
CA GLY A 67 0.25 0.51 -7.37
C GLY A 67 0.21 0.61 -5.84
N ASP A 68 1.24 0.12 -5.15
CA ASP A 68 1.30 0.14 -3.69
C ASP A 68 1.45 1.57 -3.17
N VAL A 69 2.26 2.41 -3.86
CA VAL A 69 2.39 3.84 -3.57
C VAL A 69 1.03 4.52 -3.62
N LYS A 70 0.27 4.29 -4.69
CA LYS A 70 -1.11 4.81 -4.82
C LYS A 70 -2.01 4.29 -3.69
N LEU A 71 -1.95 3.01 -3.36
CA LEU A 71 -2.79 2.41 -2.34
C LEU A 71 -2.52 3.01 -0.96
N PHE A 72 -1.25 3.22 -0.59
CA PHE A 72 -0.87 3.93 0.64
C PHE A 72 -1.48 5.34 0.68
N SER A 73 -1.38 6.10 -0.41
CA SER A 73 -1.95 7.45 -0.49
C SER A 73 -3.46 7.47 -0.35
N VAL A 74 -4.15 6.55 -1.03
CA VAL A 74 -5.61 6.44 -0.95
C VAL A 74 -6.04 6.07 0.46
N LEU A 75 -5.45 5.05 1.06
CA LEU A 75 -5.81 4.60 2.42
C LEU A 75 -5.46 5.63 3.48
N ALA A 76 -4.38 6.41 3.31
CA ALA A 76 -4.03 7.50 4.20
C ALA A 76 -5.14 8.57 4.30
N THR A 77 -5.95 8.79 3.26
CA THR A 77 -7.10 9.72 3.34
C THR A 77 -8.13 9.28 4.38
N GLY A 78 -8.22 7.97 4.63
CA GLY A 78 -9.16 7.38 5.58
C GLY A 78 -8.70 7.37 7.02
N LEU A 79 -7.42 7.62 7.31
CA LEU A 79 -6.83 7.48 8.65
C LEU A 79 -6.94 8.78 9.46
N GLU A 80 -7.25 8.66 10.75
CA GLU A 80 -7.28 9.80 11.70
C GLU A 80 -5.88 10.18 12.15
N LYS A 81 -5.14 9.19 12.67
CA LYS A 81 -3.84 9.27 13.31
C LYS A 81 -2.98 8.10 12.84
N ASN A 82 -1.80 7.91 13.43
CA ASN A 82 -0.98 6.70 13.27
C ASN A 82 -0.53 6.40 11.83
N LEU A 83 -0.43 7.43 10.97
CA LEU A 83 0.01 7.27 9.58
C LEU A 83 1.37 6.56 9.48
N LEU A 84 2.34 6.98 10.29
CA LEU A 84 3.66 6.36 10.31
C LEU A 84 3.59 4.91 10.79
N ALA A 85 2.85 4.65 11.87
CA ALA A 85 2.67 3.29 12.40
C ALA A 85 1.97 2.37 11.39
N PHE A 86 1.00 2.88 10.63
CA PHE A 86 0.34 2.18 9.53
C PHE A 86 1.34 1.77 8.44
N ILE A 87 2.19 2.70 7.99
CA ILE A 87 3.23 2.41 6.98
C ILE A 87 4.22 1.38 7.53
N MET A 88 4.73 1.59 8.75
CA MET A 88 5.70 0.67 9.36
C MET A 88 5.12 -0.72 9.57
N LEU A 89 3.90 -0.85 10.10
CA LEU A 89 3.26 -2.15 10.32
C LEU A 89 3.05 -2.89 9.00
N SER A 90 2.73 -2.19 7.91
CA SER A 90 2.61 -2.80 6.58
C SER A 90 3.91 -3.46 6.14
N PHE A 91 5.04 -2.75 6.28
CA PHE A 91 6.37 -3.28 5.94
C PHE A 91 6.86 -4.34 6.92
N ILE A 92 6.53 -4.24 8.21
CA ILE A 92 6.88 -5.25 9.21
C ILE A 92 6.17 -6.57 8.87
N LEU A 93 4.86 -6.55 8.62
CA LEU A 93 4.10 -7.75 8.28
C LEU A 93 4.61 -8.39 6.98
N ALA A 94 4.84 -7.59 5.94
CA ALA A 94 5.41 -8.06 4.68
C ALA A 94 6.83 -8.63 4.88
N GLY A 95 7.67 -7.95 5.67
CA GLY A 95 9.04 -8.34 5.97
C GLY A 95 9.12 -9.65 6.77
N LEU A 96 8.21 -9.87 7.72
CA LEU A 96 8.12 -11.15 8.45
C LEU A 96 7.84 -12.31 7.49
N VAL A 97 6.90 -12.15 6.55
CA VAL A 97 6.60 -13.19 5.56
C VAL A 97 7.76 -13.38 4.59
N ALA A 98 8.37 -12.29 4.11
CA ALA A 98 9.56 -12.35 3.25
C ALA A 98 10.73 -13.08 3.95
N LEU A 99 10.92 -12.87 5.25
CA LEU A 99 11.93 -13.55 6.05
C LEU A 99 11.68 -15.06 6.10
N THR A 100 10.42 -15.51 6.19
CA THR A 100 10.10 -16.94 6.13
C THR A 100 10.49 -17.57 4.79
N PHE A 101 10.30 -16.86 3.67
CA PHE A 101 10.74 -17.32 2.35
C PHE A 101 12.26 -17.35 2.25
N PHE A 102 12.95 -16.35 2.82
CA PHE A 102 14.40 -16.30 2.85
C PHE A 102 15.00 -17.49 3.60
N ILE A 103 14.47 -17.82 4.79
CA ILE A 103 14.91 -18.96 5.60
C ILE A 103 14.66 -20.29 4.87
N ARG A 104 13.59 -20.39 4.08
CA ARG A 104 13.26 -21.55 3.24
C ARG A 104 14.05 -21.64 1.94
N GLY A 105 14.95 -20.69 1.66
CA GLY A 105 15.74 -20.64 0.42
C GLY A 105 14.97 -20.14 -0.81
N GLU A 106 13.73 -19.65 -0.66
CA GLU A 106 12.86 -19.16 -1.75
C GLU A 106 13.18 -17.69 -2.11
N ARG A 107 14.45 -17.37 -2.39
CA ARG A 107 14.95 -15.98 -2.52
C ARG A 107 14.39 -15.17 -3.70
N LYS A 108 13.74 -15.82 -4.67
CA LYS A 108 13.20 -15.17 -5.88
C LYS A 108 11.68 -15.03 -5.88
N ARG A 109 11.03 -15.28 -4.74
CA ARG A 109 9.58 -15.21 -4.65
C ARG A 109 9.14 -13.77 -4.43
N ASP A 110 8.51 -13.18 -5.43
CA ASP A 110 7.90 -11.86 -5.29
C ASP A 110 6.72 -11.94 -4.33
N LEU A 111 6.67 -10.98 -3.41
CA LEU A 111 5.64 -10.89 -2.37
C LEU A 111 4.67 -9.75 -2.72
N ALA A 112 3.38 -10.09 -2.77
CA ALA A 112 2.28 -9.14 -2.93
C ALA A 112 2.17 -8.26 -1.69
N LEU A 113 2.42 -6.96 -1.80
CA LEU A 113 2.47 -6.04 -0.66
C LEU A 113 1.07 -5.54 -0.25
N ALA A 114 0.13 -5.43 -1.19
CA ALA A 114 -1.19 -4.84 -0.94
C ALA A 114 -1.97 -5.51 0.20
N PRO A 115 -1.98 -6.86 0.36
CA PRO A 115 -2.65 -7.51 1.49
C PRO A 115 -2.14 -7.02 2.85
N PHE A 116 -0.84 -6.75 2.99
CA PHE A 116 -0.25 -6.27 4.24
C PHE A 116 -0.59 -4.81 4.51
N ILE A 117 -0.64 -3.98 3.45
CA ILE A 117 -1.14 -2.61 3.53
C ILE A 117 -2.60 -2.61 4.00
N ILE A 118 -3.44 -3.46 3.42
CA ILE A 118 -4.86 -3.56 3.77
C ILE A 118 -5.03 -3.99 5.24
N MET A 119 -4.30 -5.02 5.70
CA MET A 119 -4.36 -5.47 7.09
C MET A 119 -3.96 -4.37 8.07
N SER A 120 -2.87 -3.65 7.78
CA SER A 120 -2.42 -2.53 8.59
C SER A 120 -3.45 -1.39 8.63
N PHE A 121 -4.06 -1.06 7.49
CA PHE A 121 -5.11 -0.05 7.43
C PHE A 121 -6.33 -0.44 8.28
N LEU A 122 -6.77 -1.69 8.21
CA LEU A 122 -7.90 -2.20 8.98
C LEU A 122 -7.63 -2.18 10.49
N TYR A 123 -6.37 -2.30 10.92
CA TYR A 123 -5.99 -2.22 12.32
C TYR A 123 -6.05 -0.78 12.88
N PHE A 124 -5.72 0.23 12.07
CA PHE A 124 -5.66 1.64 12.51
C PHE A 124 -6.87 2.50 12.14
N LYS A 125 -7.82 1.95 11.38
CA LYS A 125 -9.06 2.61 10.97
C LYS A 125 -10.09 2.62 12.09
#